data_AF-A0A6A5GH90-F1
#
_entry.id   AF-A0A6A5GH90-F1
#
_cell.length_a   1.000
_cell.length_b   1.000
_cell.length_c   1.000
_cell.angle_alpha   90.00
_cell.angle_beta   90.00
_cell.angle_gamma   90.00
#
_symmetry.space_group_name_H-M   'P 1'
#
loop_
_entity.id
_entity.type
_entity.pdbx_description
1 polymer ?
#
loop_
_entity_poly.entity_id
_entity_poly.type
_entity_poly.pdbx_seq_one_letter_code
_entity_poly.pdbx_strand_id
1 'polypeptide(L)'
;MLWAGFYVVIVSSIAVQFIYRYLCLLDSEKVRKMNILKNLCWMFYPVLPGTLYTGALYILCWPDEYSDSYVRNVILENYQLDVANLRRFVMTPYNTDESIRWNNFTFGVIAVVLVCSHYSIIIFCGFRMQIGMKHELEKFSVQNRKLQKHFYKALFFQSLGPSIFIFMPAVPVLLSPLLPPVLGIKFNWQTGWLYSFIGVYPPFDSVAFMVIVTEYKVLIRRKLTYLKDPEKLRISERFLNFLNKNQESTIHASGSQQMINRSSALVLT
;
A
#
# COMPACT_ATOMS: atom_id res chain seq x y z
N MET A 1 -12.17 -13.61 6.08
CA MET A 1 -11.13 -13.58 7.13
C MET A 1 -9.81 -13.02 6.66
N LEU A 2 -9.05 -13.71 5.80
CA LEU A 2 -7.71 -13.26 5.39
C LEU A 2 -7.71 -11.83 4.88
N TRP A 3 -8.70 -11.48 4.06
CA TRP A 3 -8.86 -10.12 3.56
C TRP A 3 -9.00 -9.07 4.67
N ALA A 4 -9.82 -9.32 5.68
CA ALA A 4 -10.02 -8.38 6.79
C ALA A 4 -8.75 -8.22 7.64
N GLY A 5 -7.99 -9.31 7.82
CA GLY A 5 -6.66 -9.25 8.42
C GLY A 5 -5.69 -8.40 7.60
N PHE A 6 -5.59 -8.64 6.29
CA PHE A 6 -4.73 -7.85 5.40
C PHE A 6 -5.09 -6.37 5.37
N TYR A 7 -6.38 -6.03 5.40
CA TYR A 7 -6.82 -4.65 5.53
C TYR A 7 -6.19 -3.97 6.76
N VAL A 8 -6.26 -4.62 7.93
CA VAL A 8 -5.64 -4.08 9.16
C VAL A 8 -4.13 -4.02 9.05
N VAL A 9 -3.47 -5.04 8.48
CA VAL A 9 -2.01 -5.02 8.23
C VAL A 9 -1.63 -3.82 7.37
N ILE A 10 -2.40 -3.51 6.31
CA ILE A 10 -2.16 -2.37 5.44
C ILE A 10 -2.28 -1.06 6.22
N VAL A 11 -3.38 -0.87 6.97
CA VAL A 11 -3.61 0.33 7.79
C VAL A 11 -2.48 0.52 8.82
N SER A 12 -2.10 -0.55 9.52
CA SER A 12 -1.01 -0.51 10.49
C SER A 12 0.36 -0.24 9.84
N SER A 13 0.60 -0.77 8.64
CA SER A 13 1.83 -0.49 7.87
C SER A 13 1.91 0.99 7.49
N ILE A 14 0.80 1.58 7.06
CA ILE A 14 0.73 3.01 6.73
C ILE A 14 0.98 3.85 7.99
N ALA A 15 0.38 3.51 9.13
CA ALA A 15 0.62 4.20 10.40
C ALA A 15 2.11 4.20 10.79
N VAL A 16 2.79 3.07 10.66
CA VAL A 16 4.24 2.96 10.90
C VAL A 16 5.04 3.84 9.93
N GLN A 17 4.69 3.85 8.64
CA GLN A 17 5.35 4.71 7.65
C GLN A 17 5.20 6.20 8.02
N PHE A 18 4.04 6.61 8.51
CA PHE A 18 3.81 7.99 8.96
C PHE A 18 4.62 8.35 10.21
N ILE A 19 4.69 7.44 11.19
CA ILE A 19 5.56 7.61 12.36
C ILE A 19 7.01 7.77 11.91
N TYR A 20 7.49 6.88 11.04
CA TYR A 20 8.87 6.91 10.56
C TYR A 20 9.18 8.20 9.81
N ARG A 21 8.30 8.66 8.92
CA ARG A 21 8.43 9.94 8.20
C ARG A 21 8.47 11.12 9.18
N TYR A 22 7.61 11.11 10.19
CA TYR A 22 7.58 12.14 11.23
C TYR A 22 8.87 12.17 12.04
N LEU A 23 9.41 11.01 12.44
CA LEU A 23 10.67 10.90 13.17
C LEU A 23 11.86 11.38 12.32
N CYS A 24 11.90 11.02 11.03
CA CYS A 24 12.94 11.47 10.11
C CYS A 24 12.96 13.00 9.94
N LEU A 25 11.78 13.63 9.98
CA LEU A 25 11.64 15.07 9.86
C LEU A 25 12.16 15.80 11.12
N LEU A 26 11.82 15.32 12.31
CA LEU A 26 12.20 16.01 13.55
C LEU A 26 13.64 15.80 13.98
N ASP A 27 14.19 14.60 13.77
CA ASP A 27 15.47 14.23 14.37
C ASP A 27 16.23 13.21 13.48
N SER A 28 16.70 13.70 12.34
CA SER A 28 17.41 12.91 11.33
C SER A 28 18.67 12.23 11.89
N GLU A 29 19.33 12.83 12.88
CA GLU A 29 20.49 12.25 13.57
C GLU A 29 20.12 11.06 14.46
N LYS A 30 18.99 11.14 15.16
CA LYS A 30 18.53 10.09 16.07
C LYS A 30 17.97 8.88 15.32
N VAL A 31 17.28 9.11 14.19
CA VAL A 31 16.89 8.03 13.27
C VAL A 31 18.12 7.38 12.62
N ARG A 32 19.15 8.15 12.26
CA ARG A 32 20.42 7.61 11.73
C ARG A 32 21.16 6.72 12.73
N LYS A 33 21.02 6.99 14.04
CA LYS A 33 21.54 6.14 15.13
C LYS A 33 20.61 5.00 15.53
N MET A 34 19.41 4.89 14.93
CA MET A 34 18.53 3.74 15.19
C MET A 34 19.17 2.48 14.61
N ASN A 35 19.40 1.51 15.50
CA ASN A 35 20.01 0.24 15.16
C ASN A 35 19.14 -0.51 14.12
N ILE A 36 19.77 -1.15 13.12
CA ILE A 36 19.09 -1.86 12.02
C ILE A 36 18.04 -2.86 12.53
N LEU A 37 18.33 -3.54 13.64
CA LEU A 37 17.41 -4.46 14.32
C LEU A 37 16.09 -3.79 14.75
N LYS A 38 16.14 -2.55 15.24
CA LYS A 38 14.93 -1.80 15.62
C LYS A 38 14.09 -1.47 14.39
N ASN A 39 14.72 -1.05 13.29
CA ASN A 39 14.02 -0.78 12.03
C ASN A 39 13.37 -2.05 11.46
N LEU A 40 14.03 -3.20 11.60
CA LEU A 40 13.47 -4.49 11.18
C LEU A 40 12.25 -4.89 12.03
N CYS A 41 12.29 -4.69 13.36
CA CYS A 41 11.12 -4.92 14.21
C CYS A 41 9.90 -4.07 13.80
N TRP A 42 10.11 -2.81 13.42
CA TRP A 42 9.02 -1.94 12.94
C TRP A 42 8.34 -2.46 11.66
N MET A 43 9.07 -3.20 10.82
CA MET A 43 8.52 -3.80 9.61
C MET A 43 7.56 -4.97 9.89
N PHE A 44 7.78 -5.70 10.99
CA PHE A 44 6.93 -6.82 11.40
C PHE A 44 5.78 -6.42 12.32
N TYR A 45 5.87 -5.26 12.97
CA TYR A 45 4.81 -4.73 13.84
C TYR A 45 3.40 -4.81 13.22
N PRO A 46 3.17 -4.43 11.93
CA PRO A 46 1.83 -4.44 11.34
C PRO A 46 1.14 -5.82 11.29
N VAL A 47 1.91 -6.91 11.37
CA VAL A 47 1.35 -8.27 11.39
C VAL A 47 0.58 -8.53 12.68
N LEU A 48 1.05 -8.00 13.82
CA LEU A 48 0.43 -8.18 15.13
C LEU A 48 -1.04 -7.70 15.17
N PRO A 49 -1.38 -6.43 14.87
CA PRO A 49 -2.76 -5.97 14.87
C PRO A 49 -3.63 -6.72 13.83
N GLY A 50 -3.06 -7.13 12.69
CA GLY A 50 -3.77 -7.94 11.71
C GLY A 50 -4.13 -9.34 12.22
N THR A 51 -3.21 -10.00 12.91
CA THR A 51 -3.45 -11.30 13.54
C THR A 51 -4.44 -11.20 14.69
N LEU A 52 -4.34 -10.17 15.54
CA LEU A 52 -5.28 -9.90 16.62
C LEU A 52 -6.70 -9.67 16.09
N TYR A 53 -6.85 -8.83 15.06
CA TYR A 53 -8.14 -8.58 14.44
C TYR A 53 -8.74 -9.85 13.82
N THR A 54 -7.91 -10.63 13.13
CA THR A 54 -8.35 -11.87 12.48
C THR A 54 -8.73 -12.94 13.51
N GLY A 55 -7.97 -13.08 14.59
CA GLY A 55 -8.28 -13.98 15.69
C GLY A 55 -9.55 -13.57 16.43
N ALA A 56 -9.72 -12.29 16.71
CA ALA A 56 -10.96 -11.76 17.30
C ALA A 56 -12.17 -12.03 16.39
N LEU A 57 -12.04 -11.80 15.07
CA LEU A 57 -13.10 -12.12 14.10
C LEU A 57 -13.46 -13.61 14.10
N TYR A 58 -12.46 -14.49 14.18
CA TYR A 58 -12.67 -15.94 14.21
C TYR A 58 -13.44 -16.38 15.45
N ILE A 59 -13.00 -15.94 16.63
CA ILE A 59 -13.52 -16.40 17.92
C ILE A 59 -14.88 -15.77 18.21
N LEU A 60 -15.03 -14.46 17.96
CA LEU A 60 -16.19 -13.69 18.40
C LEU A 60 -17.30 -13.58 17.36
N CYS A 61 -16.99 -13.74 16.07
CA CYS A 61 -17.97 -13.73 14.98
C CYS A 61 -18.08 -15.09 14.29
N TRP A 62 -17.88 -16.17 15.06
CA TRP A 62 -18.14 -17.52 14.56
C TRP A 62 -19.59 -17.62 14.08
N PRO A 63 -19.84 -18.17 12.88
CA PRO A 63 -21.19 -18.25 12.32
C PRO A 63 -22.09 -19.14 13.19
N ASP A 64 -23.29 -18.63 13.46
CA ASP A 64 -24.40 -19.33 14.11
C ASP A 64 -25.67 -19.29 13.25
N GLU A 65 -26.64 -20.13 13.61
CA GLU A 65 -27.89 -20.31 12.85
C GLU A 65 -28.65 -18.99 12.61
N TYR A 66 -28.62 -18.09 13.59
CA TYR A 66 -29.20 -16.76 13.44
C TYR A 66 -28.45 -15.95 12.38
N SER A 67 -27.11 -15.87 12.47
CA SER A 67 -26.30 -15.09 11.55
C SER A 67 -26.43 -15.60 10.11
N ASP A 68 -26.64 -16.91 9.95
CA ASP A 68 -26.86 -17.58 8.69
C ASP A 68 -28.22 -17.23 8.08
N SER A 69 -29.28 -17.31 8.89
CA SER A 69 -30.63 -16.95 8.45
C SER A 69 -30.72 -15.45 8.11
N TYR A 70 -30.03 -14.59 8.86
CA TYR A 70 -29.99 -13.15 8.62
C TYR A 70 -29.44 -12.78 7.24
N VAL A 71 -28.37 -13.44 6.78
CA VAL A 71 -27.75 -13.15 5.48
C VAL A 71 -28.26 -14.02 4.33
N ARG A 72 -29.03 -15.08 4.62
CA ARG A 72 -29.47 -16.08 3.62
C ARG A 72 -30.10 -15.47 2.39
N ASN A 73 -31.16 -14.70 2.60
CA ASN A 73 -31.92 -14.12 1.50
C ASN A 73 -31.10 -13.09 0.73
N VAL A 74 -30.35 -12.24 1.46
CA VAL A 74 -29.49 -11.21 0.85
C VAL A 74 -28.42 -11.81 -0.05
N ILE A 75 -27.77 -12.90 0.38
CA ILE A 75 -26.73 -13.56 -0.43
C ILE A 75 -27.34 -14.29 -1.61
N LEU A 76 -28.48 -14.97 -1.42
CA LEU A 76 -29.18 -15.67 -2.48
C LEU A 76 -29.67 -14.70 -3.57
N GLU A 77 -30.26 -13.57 -3.19
CA GLU A 77 -30.78 -12.57 -4.12
C GLU A 77 -29.66 -11.85 -4.90
N ASN A 78 -28.58 -11.45 -4.23
CA ASN A 78 -27.50 -10.67 -4.86
C ASN A 78 -26.49 -11.52 -5.63
N TYR A 79 -26.22 -12.74 -5.15
CA TYR A 79 -25.11 -13.55 -5.64
C TYR A 79 -25.54 -14.93 -6.15
N GLN A 80 -26.82 -15.33 -5.97
CA GLN A 80 -27.34 -16.66 -6.34
C GLN A 80 -26.56 -17.83 -5.70
N LEU A 81 -26.06 -17.61 -4.48
CA LEU A 81 -25.27 -18.60 -3.74
C LEU A 81 -26.02 -19.08 -2.50
N ASP A 82 -25.91 -20.38 -2.22
CA ASP A 82 -26.36 -20.92 -0.95
C ASP A 82 -25.35 -20.62 0.15
N VAL A 83 -25.87 -20.03 1.21
CA VAL A 83 -25.16 -19.70 2.43
C VAL A 83 -24.58 -20.96 3.06
N ALA A 84 -25.22 -22.12 3.03
CA ALA A 84 -24.65 -23.37 3.57
C ALA A 84 -23.27 -23.73 2.97
N ASN A 85 -23.01 -23.35 1.72
CA ASN A 85 -21.76 -23.66 1.01
C ASN A 85 -20.68 -22.57 1.15
N LEU A 86 -20.94 -21.48 1.87
CA LEU A 86 -20.04 -20.33 1.99
C LEU A 86 -19.42 -20.21 3.39
N ARG A 87 -18.09 -20.06 3.45
CA ARG A 87 -17.42 -19.63 4.68
C ARG A 87 -17.69 -18.15 4.92
N ARG A 88 -18.60 -17.84 5.85
CA ARG A 88 -18.99 -16.47 6.20
C ARG A 88 -18.63 -16.14 7.64
N PHE A 89 -18.35 -14.87 7.86
CA PHE A 89 -18.26 -14.24 9.18
C PHE A 89 -19.19 -13.04 9.11
N VAL A 90 -20.27 -13.11 9.85
CA VAL A 90 -21.33 -12.09 9.82
C VAL A 90 -21.24 -11.34 11.13
N MET A 91 -20.95 -10.04 11.07
CA MET A 91 -21.02 -9.18 12.24
C MET A 91 -22.46 -8.69 12.38
N THR A 92 -23.23 -9.34 13.26
CA THR A 92 -24.57 -8.89 13.67
C THR A 92 -24.55 -8.60 15.16
N PRO A 93 -24.39 -7.33 15.58
CA PRO A 93 -24.32 -6.98 16.99
C PRO A 93 -25.69 -7.10 17.71
N TYR A 94 -26.78 -7.20 16.96
CA TYR A 94 -28.15 -7.25 17.48
C TYR A 94 -28.91 -8.46 16.93
N ASN A 95 -29.74 -9.04 17.77
CA ASN A 95 -30.75 -10.03 17.40
C ASN A 95 -32.04 -9.35 16.87
N THR A 96 -32.99 -10.15 16.40
CA THR A 96 -34.31 -9.68 15.93
C THR A 96 -35.17 -9.10 17.04
N ASP A 97 -34.91 -9.48 18.28
CA ASP A 97 -35.54 -8.96 19.50
C ASP A 97 -34.78 -7.76 20.09
N GLU A 98 -33.86 -7.17 19.32
CA GLU A 98 -32.99 -6.06 19.71
C GLU A 98 -32.00 -6.39 20.86
N SER A 99 -31.94 -7.66 21.30
CA SER A 99 -30.97 -8.08 22.30
C SER A 99 -29.55 -8.02 21.74
N ILE A 100 -28.60 -7.61 22.60
CA ILE A 100 -27.21 -7.43 22.21
C ILE A 100 -26.51 -8.79 22.17
N ARG A 101 -25.92 -9.11 21.01
CA ARG A 101 -25.02 -10.23 20.84
C ARG A 101 -23.63 -9.84 21.32
N TRP A 102 -23.37 -10.03 22.61
CA TRP A 102 -22.14 -9.57 23.27
C TRP A 102 -20.85 -9.93 22.53
N ASN A 103 -20.70 -11.15 21.99
CA ASN A 103 -19.49 -11.51 21.23
C ASN A 103 -19.29 -10.62 20.00
N ASN A 104 -20.35 -10.44 19.19
CA ASN A 104 -20.29 -9.62 17.97
C ASN A 104 -20.12 -8.14 18.30
N PHE A 105 -20.76 -7.67 19.37
CA PHE A 105 -20.61 -6.31 19.87
C PHE A 105 -19.17 -6.04 20.34
N THR A 106 -18.60 -6.93 21.15
CA THR A 106 -17.21 -6.86 21.61
C THR A 106 -16.24 -6.88 20.42
N PHE A 107 -16.47 -7.72 19.41
CA PHE A 107 -15.69 -7.67 18.17
C PHE A 107 -15.78 -6.30 17.49
N GLY A 108 -16.99 -5.74 17.37
CA GLY A 108 -17.20 -4.40 16.81
C GLY A 108 -16.39 -3.32 17.55
N VAL A 109 -16.40 -3.35 18.90
CA VAL A 109 -15.61 -2.43 19.73
C VAL A 109 -14.11 -2.62 19.48
N ILE A 110 -13.61 -3.86 19.48
CA ILE A 110 -12.20 -4.17 19.20
C ILE A 110 -11.82 -3.65 17.81
N ALA A 111 -12.65 -3.91 16.81
CA ALA A 111 -12.44 -3.49 15.43
C ALA A 111 -12.36 -1.96 15.32
N VAL A 112 -13.29 -1.23 15.94
CA VAL A 112 -13.32 0.23 15.94
C VAL A 112 -12.09 0.78 16.66
N VAL A 113 -11.80 0.33 17.88
CA VAL A 113 -10.64 0.83 18.65
C VAL A 113 -9.34 0.57 17.89
N LEU A 114 -9.16 -0.62 17.34
CA LEU A 114 -7.95 -1.00 16.63
C LEU A 114 -7.78 -0.20 15.33
N VAL A 115 -8.83 -0.03 14.53
CA VAL A 115 -8.76 0.72 13.27
C VAL A 115 -8.63 2.23 13.54
N CYS A 116 -9.44 2.78 14.45
CA CYS A 116 -9.43 4.21 14.79
C CYS A 116 -8.13 4.65 15.46
N SER A 117 -7.48 3.80 16.27
CA SER A 117 -6.19 4.14 16.89
C SER A 117 -5.08 4.32 15.85
N HIS A 118 -4.94 3.41 14.89
CA HIS A 118 -3.99 3.54 13.79
C HIS A 118 -4.29 4.77 12.92
N TYR A 119 -5.57 5.04 12.67
CA TYR A 119 -5.98 6.24 11.94
C TYR A 119 -5.71 7.54 12.69
N SER A 120 -5.89 7.56 14.00
CA SER A 120 -5.55 8.71 14.85
C SER A 120 -4.06 9.01 14.77
N ILE A 121 -3.22 7.96 14.78
CA ILE A 121 -1.77 8.09 14.58
C ILE A 121 -1.46 8.69 13.20
N ILE A 122 -2.08 8.19 12.14
CA ILE A 122 -1.87 8.70 10.77
C ILE A 122 -2.23 10.19 10.68
N ILE A 123 -3.40 10.58 11.18
CA ILE A 123 -3.86 11.97 11.17
C ILE A 123 -2.93 12.86 12.01
N PHE A 124 -2.60 12.43 13.23
CA PHE A 124 -1.72 13.18 14.12
C PHE A 124 -0.32 13.38 13.51
N CYS A 125 0.32 12.31 13.07
CA CYS A 125 1.64 12.37 12.43
C CYS A 125 1.58 13.19 11.13
N GLY A 126 0.53 13.03 10.33
CA GLY A 126 0.32 13.81 9.11
C GLY A 126 0.22 15.31 9.39
N PHE A 127 -0.59 15.71 10.36
CA PHE A 127 -0.75 17.11 10.75
C PHE A 127 0.54 17.70 11.33
N ARG A 128 1.22 16.96 12.22
CA ARG A 128 2.50 17.39 12.80
C ARG A 128 3.60 17.51 11.74
N MET A 129 3.62 16.61 10.75
CA MET A 129 4.53 16.67 9.61
C MET A 129 4.30 17.93 8.77
N GLN A 130 3.06 18.38 8.61
CA GLN A 130 2.76 19.66 7.92
C GLN A 130 3.38 20.87 8.62
N ILE A 131 3.29 20.89 9.95
CA ILE A 131 3.84 22.00 10.74
C ILE A 131 5.37 21.92 10.73
N GLY A 132 5.94 20.75 11.01
CA GLY A 132 7.40 20.55 11.10
C GLY A 132 8.14 20.85 9.79
N MET A 133 7.52 20.57 8.63
CA MET A 133 8.13 20.81 7.33
C MET A 133 8.50 22.29 7.11
N LYS A 134 7.70 23.22 7.61
CA LYS A 134 8.01 24.66 7.46
C LYS A 134 9.29 25.04 8.20
N HIS A 135 9.46 24.50 9.40
CA HIS A 135 10.61 24.74 10.26
C HIS A 135 11.90 24.06 9.73
N GLU A 136 11.82 22.81 9.30
CA GLU A 136 13.00 22.09 8.79
C GLU A 136 13.51 22.65 7.46
N LEU A 137 12.63 23.19 6.61
CA LEU A 137 13.04 23.82 5.37
C LEU A 137 13.91 25.07 5.58
N GLU A 138 13.87 25.71 6.75
CA GLU A 138 14.69 26.90 7.05
C GLU A 138 16.14 26.55 7.39
N LYS A 139 16.42 25.30 7.78
CA LYS A 139 17.78 24.83 8.12
C LYS A 139 18.65 24.51 6.90
N PHE A 140 18.07 24.43 5.70
CA PHE A 140 18.78 24.09 4.47
C PHE A 140 19.24 25.34 3.69
N SER A 141 20.37 25.21 2.97
CA SER A 141 20.84 26.22 2.02
C SER A 141 19.79 26.52 0.93
N VAL A 142 19.84 27.71 0.32
CA VAL A 142 18.80 28.19 -0.62
C VAL A 142 18.51 27.22 -1.78
N GLN A 143 19.55 26.55 -2.32
CA GLN A 143 19.40 25.53 -3.37
C GLN A 143 18.79 24.23 -2.82
N ASN A 144 19.31 23.68 -1.71
CA ASN A 144 18.79 22.45 -1.11
C ASN A 144 17.37 22.64 -0.57
N ARG A 145 17.03 23.82 -0.06
CA ARG A 145 15.70 24.19 0.41
C ARG A 145 14.64 24.07 -0.67
N LYS A 146 14.94 24.53 -1.90
CA LYS A 146 14.01 24.40 -3.03
C LYS A 146 13.76 22.92 -3.37
N LEU A 147 14.83 22.12 -3.48
CA LEU A 147 14.75 20.69 -3.78
C LEU A 147 13.98 19.92 -2.70
N GLN A 148 14.37 20.08 -1.43
CA GLN A 148 13.72 19.44 -0.29
C GLN A 148 12.24 19.83 -0.18
N LYS A 149 11.87 21.08 -0.47
CA LYS A 149 10.47 21.54 -0.47
C LYS A 149 9.61 20.77 -1.48
N HIS A 150 10.14 20.42 -2.66
CA HIS A 150 9.41 19.62 -3.64
C HIS A 150 9.23 18.18 -3.17
N PHE A 151 10.28 17.56 -2.65
CA PHE A 151 10.21 16.20 -2.08
C PHE A 151 9.24 16.11 -0.91
N TYR A 152 9.30 17.04 0.04
CA TYR A 152 8.39 17.04 1.19
C TYR A 152 6.93 17.32 0.77
N LYS A 153 6.69 18.21 -0.20
CA LYS A 153 5.34 18.43 -0.75
C LYS A 153 4.80 17.17 -1.41
N ALA A 154 5.64 16.45 -2.17
CA ALA A 154 5.25 15.15 -2.74
C ALA A 154 4.93 14.13 -1.67
N LEU A 155 5.78 14.02 -0.64
CA LEU A 155 5.60 13.12 0.48
C LEU A 155 4.28 13.38 1.22
N PHE A 156 3.88 14.65 1.35
CA PHE A 156 2.59 15.04 1.93
C PHE A 156 1.40 14.57 1.09
N PHE A 157 1.37 14.93 -0.20
CA PHE A 157 0.24 14.57 -1.06
C PHE A 157 0.13 13.06 -1.28
N GLN A 158 1.26 12.36 -1.37
CA GLN A 158 1.29 10.90 -1.36
C GLN A 158 0.65 10.35 -0.08
N SER A 159 0.94 10.98 1.07
CA SER A 159 0.39 10.55 2.35
C SER A 159 -1.13 10.79 2.51
N LEU A 160 -1.73 11.71 1.72
CA LEU A 160 -3.18 11.90 1.70
C LEU A 160 -3.94 10.82 0.92
N GLY A 161 -3.29 10.16 -0.04
CA GLY A 161 -3.86 9.06 -0.83
C GLY A 161 -4.43 7.93 0.05
N PRO A 162 -3.63 7.31 0.93
CA PRO A 162 -4.11 6.27 1.84
C PRO A 162 -5.31 6.73 2.67
N SER A 163 -5.32 7.97 3.16
CA SER A 163 -6.44 8.49 3.94
C SER A 163 -7.73 8.51 3.13
N ILE A 164 -7.72 8.96 1.87
CA ILE A 164 -8.94 9.04 1.05
C ILE A 164 -9.39 7.65 0.61
N PHE A 165 -8.49 6.85 0.03
CA PHE A 165 -8.84 5.55 -0.56
C PHE A 165 -9.13 4.47 0.49
N ILE A 166 -8.68 4.64 1.73
CA ILE A 166 -8.84 3.63 2.78
C ILE A 166 -9.87 4.07 3.84
N PHE A 167 -10.01 5.37 4.19
CA PHE A 167 -11.11 5.78 5.08
C PHE A 167 -12.47 5.69 4.42
N MET A 168 -12.59 6.14 3.17
CA MET A 168 -13.88 6.20 2.47
C MET A 168 -14.60 4.84 2.45
N PRO A 169 -13.95 3.70 2.15
CA PRO A 169 -14.59 2.40 2.25
C PRO A 169 -14.72 1.88 3.69
N ALA A 170 -13.81 2.24 4.61
CA ALA A 170 -13.78 1.66 5.95
C ALA A 170 -14.89 2.17 6.89
N VAL A 171 -15.19 3.48 6.82
CA VAL A 171 -16.18 4.10 7.72
C VAL A 171 -17.59 3.52 7.52
N PRO A 172 -18.11 3.41 6.28
CA PRO A 172 -19.41 2.77 6.05
C PRO A 172 -19.43 1.30 6.51
N VAL A 173 -18.35 0.55 6.25
CA VAL A 173 -18.27 -0.89 6.61
C VAL A 173 -18.28 -1.13 8.11
N LEU A 174 -17.61 -0.27 8.89
CA LEU A 174 -17.56 -0.40 10.35
C LEU A 174 -18.81 0.15 11.04
N LEU A 175 -19.48 1.16 10.45
CA LEU A 175 -20.68 1.77 11.01
C LEU A 175 -21.98 1.05 10.58
N SER A 176 -22.03 0.48 9.38
CA SER A 176 -23.25 -0.15 8.84
C SER A 176 -23.86 -1.23 9.74
N PRO A 177 -23.11 -2.04 10.52
CA PRO A 177 -23.71 -3.03 11.42
C PRO A 177 -24.26 -2.41 12.72
N LEU A 178 -23.85 -1.19 13.07
CA LEU A 178 -24.20 -0.51 14.33
C LEU A 178 -25.38 0.45 14.17
N LEU A 179 -25.62 0.95 12.95
CA LEU A 179 -26.70 1.89 12.62
C LEU A 179 -28.13 1.33 12.59
N PRO A 180 -28.41 0.03 12.30
CA PRO A 180 -29.77 -0.49 12.17
C PRO A 180 -30.70 -0.21 13.36
N PRO A 181 -30.31 -0.38 14.64
CA PRO A 181 -31.20 -0.07 15.76
C PRO A 181 -31.38 1.45 16.00
N VAL A 182 -30.47 2.29 15.50
CA VAL A 182 -30.53 3.75 15.70
C VAL A 182 -31.33 4.45 14.59
N LEU A 183 -31.20 3.96 13.35
CA LEU A 183 -31.77 4.61 12.16
C LEU A 183 -32.89 3.80 11.49
N GLY A 184 -33.09 2.53 11.85
CA GLY A 184 -34.06 1.64 11.21
C GLY A 184 -33.73 1.28 9.75
N ILE A 185 -32.56 1.68 9.24
CA ILE A 185 -32.15 1.49 7.85
C ILE A 185 -31.31 0.21 7.74
N LYS A 186 -31.78 -0.73 6.91
CA LYS A 186 -31.00 -1.92 6.51
C LYS A 186 -30.13 -1.58 5.30
N PHE A 187 -28.82 -1.54 5.48
CA PHE A 187 -27.87 -1.33 4.39
C PHE A 187 -27.55 -2.65 3.68
N ASN A 188 -28.06 -2.83 2.46
CA ASN A 188 -27.68 -3.95 1.58
C ASN A 188 -26.75 -3.44 0.48
N TRP A 189 -25.48 -3.20 0.84
CA TRP A 189 -24.49 -2.70 -0.11
C TRP A 189 -23.62 -3.86 -0.63
N GLN A 190 -23.59 -4.05 -1.95
CA GLN A 190 -22.70 -5.02 -2.59
C GLN A 190 -21.24 -4.67 -2.29
N THR A 191 -20.52 -5.49 -1.53
CA THR A 191 -19.18 -5.14 -1.07
C THR A 191 -18.11 -5.14 -2.17
N GLY A 192 -18.44 -5.63 -3.37
CA GLY A 192 -17.53 -5.80 -4.52
C GLY A 192 -16.68 -4.58 -4.89
N TRP A 193 -17.27 -3.39 -4.97
CA TRP A 193 -16.57 -2.16 -5.34
C TRP A 193 -15.58 -1.69 -4.24
N LEU A 194 -15.83 -1.99 -2.96
CA LEU A 194 -14.93 -1.62 -1.86
C LEU A 194 -13.54 -2.24 -2.07
N TYR A 195 -13.52 -3.50 -2.52
CA TYR A 195 -12.29 -4.22 -2.84
C TYR A 195 -11.52 -3.54 -3.98
N SER A 196 -12.23 -3.07 -5.02
CA SER A 196 -11.62 -2.35 -6.14
C SER A 196 -11.00 -1.03 -5.69
N PHE A 197 -11.66 -0.26 -4.81
CA PHE A 197 -11.11 1.00 -4.30
C PHE A 197 -9.81 0.80 -3.51
N ILE A 198 -9.76 -0.22 -2.65
CA ILE A 198 -8.56 -0.55 -1.89
C ILE A 198 -7.45 -1.10 -2.81
N GLY A 199 -7.82 -1.89 -3.82
CA GLY A 199 -6.87 -2.44 -4.80
C GLY A 199 -6.22 -1.38 -5.72
N VAL A 200 -6.88 -0.24 -5.93
CA VAL A 200 -6.36 0.87 -6.74
C VAL A 200 -5.36 1.73 -5.98
N TYR A 201 -5.31 1.64 -4.64
CA TYR A 201 -4.39 2.44 -3.82
C TYR A 201 -2.90 2.27 -4.21
N PRO A 202 -2.32 1.06 -4.32
CA PRO A 202 -0.90 0.92 -4.61
C PRO A 202 -0.48 1.51 -5.98
N PRO A 203 -1.22 1.28 -7.09
CA PRO A 203 -0.99 1.98 -8.35
C PRO A 203 -1.15 3.50 -8.22
N PHE A 204 -2.20 3.97 -7.52
CA PHE A 204 -2.44 5.39 -7.31
C PHE A 204 -1.29 6.05 -6.56
N ASP A 205 -0.79 5.44 -5.47
CA ASP A 205 0.32 5.96 -4.67
C ASP A 205 1.59 6.13 -5.52
N SER A 206 1.88 5.14 -6.35
CA SER A 206 3.04 5.15 -7.27
C SER A 206 2.93 6.25 -8.32
N VAL A 207 1.76 6.38 -8.96
CA VAL A 207 1.51 7.43 -9.97
C VAL A 207 1.51 8.81 -9.33
N ALA A 208 0.87 8.98 -8.18
CA ALA A 208 0.84 10.23 -7.43
C ALA A 208 2.27 10.67 -7.09
N PHE A 209 3.12 9.78 -6.58
CA PHE A 209 4.53 10.09 -6.31
C PHE A 209 5.27 10.59 -7.57
N MET A 210 5.20 9.83 -8.67
CA MET A 210 5.87 10.20 -9.93
C MET A 210 5.37 11.53 -10.51
N VAL A 211 4.07 11.80 -10.40
CA VAL A 211 3.48 13.05 -10.87
C VAL A 211 3.80 14.19 -9.92
N ILE A 212 3.92 14.02 -8.62
CA ILE A 212 4.10 15.18 -7.73
C ILE A 212 5.57 15.61 -7.66
N VAL A 213 6.52 14.67 -7.73
CA VAL A 213 7.96 14.98 -7.67
C VAL A 213 8.41 15.62 -9.00
N THR A 214 8.87 16.87 -8.91
CA THR A 214 9.24 17.72 -10.08
C THR A 214 10.32 17.08 -10.93
N GLU A 215 11.29 16.43 -10.30
CA GLU A 215 12.43 15.77 -10.93
C GLU A 215 11.96 14.60 -11.80
N TYR A 216 11.04 13.77 -11.27
CA TYR A 216 10.43 12.68 -12.03
C TYR A 216 9.57 13.20 -13.18
N LYS A 217 8.78 14.26 -12.97
CA LYS A 217 8.04 14.92 -14.06
C LYS A 217 8.94 15.36 -15.21
N VAL A 218 10.09 15.96 -14.90
CA VAL A 218 11.06 16.41 -15.93
C VAL A 218 11.64 15.22 -16.67
N LEU A 219 12.01 14.14 -15.96
CA LEU A 219 12.51 12.91 -16.58
C LEU A 219 11.45 12.25 -17.48
N ILE A 220 10.21 12.13 -17.01
CA ILE A 220 9.09 11.58 -17.77
C ILE A 220 8.85 12.41 -19.02
N ARG A 221 8.80 13.75 -18.90
CA ARG A 221 8.63 14.64 -20.06
C ARG A 221 9.78 14.50 -21.05
N ARG A 222 11.04 14.49 -20.59
CA ARG A 222 12.20 14.27 -21.46
C ARG A 222 12.12 12.94 -22.19
N LYS A 223 11.75 11.86 -21.48
CA LYS A 223 11.60 10.52 -22.07
C LYS A 223 10.43 10.46 -23.06
N LEU A 224 9.29 11.10 -22.76
CA LEU A 224 8.15 11.20 -23.68
C LEU A 224 8.50 12.02 -24.93
N THR A 225 9.21 13.15 -24.78
CA THR A 225 9.69 13.94 -25.91
C THR A 225 10.68 13.13 -26.76
N TYR A 226 11.56 12.35 -26.12
CA TYR A 226 12.50 11.46 -26.82
C TYR A 226 11.78 10.33 -27.58
N LEU A 227 10.76 9.71 -26.97
CA LEU A 227 9.96 8.66 -27.62
C LEU A 227 9.07 9.21 -28.75
N LYS A 228 8.64 10.47 -28.65
CA LYS A 228 7.84 11.15 -29.68
C LYS A 228 8.69 11.67 -30.85
N ASP A 229 10.01 11.65 -30.73
CA ASP A 229 10.97 12.05 -31.76
C ASP A 229 11.46 10.80 -32.53
N PRO A 230 10.86 10.47 -33.69
CA PRO A 230 11.18 9.24 -34.43
C PRO A 230 12.63 9.23 -34.96
N GLU A 231 13.26 10.39 -35.16
CA GLU A 231 14.67 10.46 -35.56
C GLU A 231 15.60 10.02 -34.43
N LYS A 232 15.38 10.53 -33.21
CA LYS A 232 16.21 10.16 -32.05
C LYS A 232 16.04 8.70 -31.65
N LEU A 233 14.83 8.15 -31.77
CA LEU A 233 14.57 6.74 -31.54
C LEU A 233 15.36 5.87 -32.53
N ARG A 234 15.36 6.25 -33.81
CA ARG A 234 16.07 5.53 -34.88
C ARG A 234 17.60 5.61 -34.74
N ILE A 235 18.13 6.74 -34.26
CA ILE A 235 19.56 6.91 -33.96
C ILE A 235 19.97 6.04 -32.77
N SER A 236 19.14 5.98 -31.72
CA SER A 236 19.35 5.11 -30.56
C SER A 236 19.42 3.64 -30.94
N GLU A 237 18.44 3.16 -31.73
CA GLU A 237 18.43 1.78 -32.22
C GLU A 237 19.64 1.46 -33.11
N ARG A 238 20.02 2.38 -34.02
CA ARG A 238 21.23 2.21 -34.83
C ARG A 238 22.50 2.13 -33.99
N PHE A 239 22.60 2.93 -32.92
CA PHE A 239 23.74 2.91 -32.02
C PHE A 239 23.79 1.62 -31.18
N LEU A 240 22.65 1.16 -30.65
CA LEU A 240 22.57 -0.13 -29.94
C LEU A 240 22.92 -1.30 -30.85
N ASN A 241 22.44 -1.31 -32.10
CA ASN A 241 22.80 -2.32 -33.09
C ASN A 241 24.29 -2.27 -33.45
N PHE A 242 24.89 -1.07 -33.52
CA PHE A 242 26.33 -0.90 -33.74
C PHE A 242 27.16 -1.43 -32.57
N LEU A 243 26.75 -1.14 -31.32
CA LEU A 243 27.41 -1.67 -30.12
C LEU A 243 27.33 -3.20 -30.08
N ASN A 244 26.16 -3.77 -30.35
CA ASN A 244 25.97 -5.22 -30.33
C ASN A 244 26.81 -5.92 -31.41
N LYS A 245 26.86 -5.35 -32.61
CA LYS A 245 27.70 -5.85 -33.72
C LYS A 245 29.20 -5.78 -33.41
N ASN A 246 29.65 -4.72 -32.74
CA ASN A 246 31.04 -4.61 -32.30
C ASN A 246 31.36 -5.59 -31.16
N GLN A 247 30.40 -5.87 -30.29
CA GLN A 247 30.59 -6.83 -29.22
C GLN A 247 30.72 -8.26 -29.78
N GLU A 248 29.89 -8.64 -30.75
CA GLU A 248 30.00 -9.92 -31.47
C GLU A 248 31.31 -10.06 -32.25
N SER A 249 31.74 -9.01 -32.95
CA SER A 249 33.01 -9.04 -33.72
C SER A 249 34.23 -9.17 -32.80
N THR A 250 34.21 -8.55 -31.62
CA THR A 250 35.28 -8.67 -30.62
C THR A 250 35.34 -10.08 -30.01
N ILE A 251 34.19 -10.72 -29.78
CA ILE A 251 34.11 -12.11 -29.30
C ILE A 251 34.62 -13.09 -30.37
N HIS A 252 34.26 -12.88 -31.64
CA HIS A 252 34.71 -13.71 -32.75
C HIS A 252 36.22 -13.58 -33.03
N ALA A 253 36.77 -12.36 -32.88
CA ALA A 253 38.21 -12.10 -32.98
C ALA A 253 38.99 -12.77 -31.83
N SER A 254 38.48 -12.71 -30.60
CA SER A 254 39.08 -13.39 -29.44
C SER A 254 39.10 -14.91 -29.61
N GLY A 255 37.98 -15.51 -30.05
CA GLY A 255 37.88 -16.96 -30.27
C GLY A 255 38.76 -17.48 -31.41
N SER A 256 38.93 -16.70 -32.48
CA SER A 256 39.83 -17.04 -33.59
C SER A 256 41.30 -16.92 -33.19
N GLN A 257 41.68 -15.89 -32.42
CA GLN A 257 43.04 -15.75 -31.86
C GLN A 257 43.40 -16.92 -30.92
N GLN A 258 42.44 -17.40 -30.13
CA GLN A 258 42.62 -18.57 -29.24
C GLN A 258 42.81 -19.87 -30.02
N MET A 259 42.09 -20.06 -31.14
CA MET A 259 42.29 -21.22 -32.01
C MET A 259 43.64 -21.17 -32.73
N ILE A 260 44.07 -20.00 -33.22
CA ILE A 260 45.38 -19.84 -33.87
C ILE A 260 46.52 -20.16 -32.89
N ASN A 261 46.46 -19.67 -31.65
CA ASN A 261 47.48 -19.98 -30.64
C ASN A 261 47.52 -21.47 -30.26
N ARG A 262 46.37 -22.17 -30.27
CA ARG A 262 46.33 -23.63 -30.05
C ARG A 262 46.92 -24.43 -31.20
N SER A 263 46.65 -24.03 -32.44
CA SER A 263 47.20 -24.70 -33.63
C SER A 263 48.72 -24.52 -33.73
N SER A 264 49.24 -23.34 -33.40
CA SER A 264 50.69 -23.08 -33.38
C SER A 264 51.44 -23.86 -32.29
N ALA A 265 50.78 -24.13 -31.15
CA ALA A 265 51.36 -24.94 -30.07
C ALA A 265 51.44 -26.44 -30.41
N LEU A 266 50.53 -26.95 -31.25
CA LEU A 266 50.50 -28.35 -31.70
C LEU A 266 51.50 -28.67 -32.82
N VAL A 267 52.03 -27.67 -33.51
CA VAL A 267 53.05 -27.85 -34.57
C VAL A 267 54.49 -27.85 -34.01
N LEU A 268 54.66 -27.50 -32.73
CA LEU A 268 55.96 -27.42 -32.03
C LEU A 268 56.23 -28.59 -31.06
N THR A 269 55.43 -29.65 -31.12
CA THR A 269 55.61 -30.92 -30.38
C THR A 269 55.69 -32.08 -31.35
#